data_AF-A0AAU3J2Q4-F1
#
_entry.id   AF-A0AAU3J2Q4-F1
#
_cell.length_a   1.000
_cell.length_b   1.000
_cell.length_c   1.000
_cell.angle_alpha   90.00
_cell.angle_beta   90.00
_cell.angle_gamma   90.00
#
_symmetry.space_group_name_H-M   'P 1'
#
loop_
_entity.id
_entity.type
_entity.pdbx_description
1 polymer ?
#
loop_
_entity_poly.entity_id
_entity_poly.type
_entity_poly.pdbx_seq_one_letter_code
_entity_poly.pdbx_strand_id
1 'polypeptide(L)'
;MDGEPGTPGRARGGLHIPPVVLKVLITVAVGTGTYVITNLVDQSEEELWQIALAVLIGGATLIVQYMVDFEQRLGSVETGQRQNRRELGESLTARHDEMKELVDQGFRRVSEVTELFSRLDASGMPSDEISRLVRSAAHVGSQSRGIVKEFARAEITRVASMMTALTSWGSADWEGENNDLLIALTRCVRESIYATSSFVDLAFWKTATAKHYLDVQREAIRCGVKVRRLFIVQIREEFDDLDEILQEQRSAGIEAGVLVLSELRSDIRVGETLDVVILDEELYFEIKTDVQQLNPNARLEARAPHVTRRKERFDKLWDACGEGPPELRGR
;
A
#
# COMPACT_ATOMS: atom_id res chain seq x y z
N MET A 1 -45.13 12.83 -51.37
CA MET A 1 -44.38 11.67 -51.86
C MET A 1 -44.16 10.78 -50.65
N ASP A 2 -44.82 9.66 -50.40
CA ASP A 2 -45.85 8.83 -51.06
C ASP A 2 -46.60 8.16 -49.87
N GLY A 3 -47.93 8.04 -49.80
CA GLY A 3 -48.78 7.24 -50.67
C GLY A 3 -49.12 5.90 -50.01
N GLU A 4 -50.16 5.88 -49.17
CA GLU A 4 -50.86 4.74 -48.50
C GLU A 4 -51.32 3.60 -49.48
N PRO A 5 -51.85 2.41 -49.05
CA PRO A 5 -52.70 2.18 -47.86
C PRO A 5 -52.53 0.85 -47.07
N GLY A 6 -53.12 0.83 -45.88
CA GLY A 6 -53.21 -0.34 -45.00
C GLY A 6 -54.30 -1.37 -45.37
N THR A 7 -54.26 -2.51 -44.67
CA THR A 7 -55.43 -3.32 -44.31
C THR A 7 -55.07 -4.24 -43.12
N PRO A 8 -56.04 -4.57 -42.24
CA PRO A 8 -55.80 -4.90 -40.83
C PRO A 8 -55.82 -6.40 -40.52
N GLY A 9 -54.92 -6.83 -39.62
CA GLY A 9 -54.82 -8.22 -39.16
C GLY A 9 -55.47 -8.45 -37.79
N ARG A 10 -56.80 -8.60 -37.78
CA ARG A 10 -57.64 -9.26 -36.76
C ARG A 10 -57.28 -9.07 -35.28
N ALA A 11 -57.96 -8.10 -34.67
CA ALA A 11 -58.42 -8.23 -33.29
C ALA A 11 -59.35 -9.47 -33.20
N ARG A 12 -58.84 -10.61 -32.73
CA ARG A 12 -59.69 -11.60 -32.08
C ARG A 12 -59.95 -11.10 -30.66
N GLY A 13 -60.85 -10.12 -30.57
CA GLY A 13 -61.64 -9.93 -29.37
C GLY A 13 -62.54 -11.15 -29.21
N GLY A 14 -61.96 -12.25 -28.74
CA GLY A 14 -62.78 -13.23 -28.04
C GLY A 14 -63.41 -12.46 -26.90
N LEU A 15 -64.74 -12.40 -26.85
CA LEU A 15 -65.42 -12.01 -25.63
C LEU A 15 -64.88 -12.95 -24.56
N HIS A 16 -63.91 -12.48 -23.76
CA HIS A 16 -63.63 -13.03 -22.46
C HIS A 16 -64.88 -12.69 -21.64
N ILE A 17 -65.93 -13.49 -21.82
CA ILE A 17 -67.03 -13.53 -20.88
C ILE A 17 -66.33 -13.92 -19.58
N PRO A 18 -66.31 -13.03 -18.57
CA PRO A 18 -65.69 -13.37 -17.30
C PRO A 18 -66.31 -14.69 -16.84
N PRO A 19 -65.52 -15.66 -16.36
CA PRO A 19 -66.04 -16.98 -16.00
C PRO A 19 -67.23 -16.90 -15.04
N VAL A 20 -67.29 -15.82 -14.25
CA VAL A 20 -68.42 -15.46 -13.38
C VAL A 20 -69.72 -15.18 -14.16
N VAL A 21 -69.66 -14.43 -15.26
CA VAL A 21 -70.84 -14.09 -16.08
C VAL A 21 -71.38 -15.34 -16.78
N LEU A 22 -70.50 -16.22 -17.25
CA LEU A 22 -70.91 -17.50 -17.85
C LEU A 22 -71.57 -18.42 -16.80
N LYS A 23 -71.01 -18.49 -15.59
CA LYS A 23 -71.59 -19.27 -14.48
C LYS A 23 -72.98 -18.74 -14.09
N VAL A 24 -73.15 -17.42 -13.99
CA VAL A 24 -74.45 -16.78 -13.71
C VAL A 24 -75.46 -17.06 -14.82
N LEU A 25 -75.05 -16.96 -16.10
CA LEU A 25 -75.91 -17.28 -17.24
C LEU A 25 -76.40 -18.74 -17.22
N ILE A 26 -75.52 -19.68 -16.87
CA ILE A 26 -75.89 -21.09 -16.74
C ILE A 26 -76.86 -21.30 -15.58
N THR A 27 -76.66 -20.63 -14.45
CA THR A 27 -77.57 -20.76 -13.29
C THR A 27 -78.95 -20.20 -13.61
N VAL A 28 -79.00 -19.05 -14.30
CA VAL A 28 -80.26 -18.45 -14.78
C VAL A 28 -80.94 -19.34 -15.82
N ALA A 29 -80.19 -19.92 -16.76
CA ALA A 29 -80.74 -20.81 -17.78
C ALA A 29 -81.32 -22.11 -17.18
N VAL A 30 -80.63 -22.72 -16.22
CA VAL A 30 -81.11 -23.92 -15.52
C VAL A 30 -82.31 -23.62 -14.63
N GLY A 31 -82.30 -22.49 -13.91
CA GLY A 31 -83.46 -22.05 -13.11
C GLY A 31 -84.68 -21.76 -13.97
N THR A 32 -84.49 -21.08 -15.11
CA THR A 32 -85.57 -20.78 -16.06
C THR A 32 -86.11 -22.04 -16.73
N GLY A 33 -85.21 -22.95 -17.15
CA GLY A 33 -85.60 -24.22 -17.75
C GLY A 33 -86.39 -25.11 -16.80
N THR A 34 -85.98 -25.17 -15.53
CA THR A 34 -86.69 -25.90 -14.48
C THR A 34 -88.07 -25.30 -14.25
N TYR A 35 -88.19 -23.98 -14.11
CA TYR A 35 -89.47 -23.28 -13.94
C TYR A 35 -90.45 -23.56 -15.09
N VAL A 36 -89.96 -23.52 -16.34
CA VAL A 36 -90.81 -23.75 -17.52
C VAL A 36 -91.26 -25.21 -17.62
N ILE A 37 -90.38 -26.18 -17.36
CA ILE A 37 -90.73 -27.60 -17.37
C ILE A 37 -91.74 -27.90 -16.26
N THR A 38 -91.54 -27.32 -15.09
CA THR A 38 -92.43 -27.49 -13.95
C THR A 38 -93.81 -26.87 -14.18
N ASN A 39 -93.89 -25.72 -14.83
CA ASN A 39 -95.16 -25.06 -15.20
C ASN A 39 -95.92 -25.78 -16.33
N LEU A 40 -95.27 -26.68 -17.08
CA LEU A 40 -95.90 -27.48 -18.14
C LEU A 40 -96.45 -28.81 -17.62
N VAL A 41 -96.06 -29.25 -16.42
CA VAL A 41 -96.31 -30.62 -15.93
C VAL A 41 -97.38 -30.67 -14.84
N ASP A 42 -97.77 -29.56 -14.20
CA ASP A 42 -98.67 -29.61 -13.05
C ASP A 42 -99.84 -28.61 -13.14
N GLN A 43 -101.08 -29.13 -13.15
CA GLN A 43 -102.32 -28.35 -13.17
C GLN A 43 -103.21 -28.60 -11.94
N SER A 44 -102.67 -29.10 -10.82
CA SER A 44 -103.44 -29.29 -9.59
C SER A 44 -102.66 -28.89 -8.34
N GLU A 45 -103.08 -27.76 -7.73
CA GLU A 45 -102.83 -27.26 -6.37
C GLU A 45 -101.62 -27.83 -5.59
N GLU A 46 -100.39 -27.39 -5.92
CA GLU A 46 -99.27 -27.34 -4.95
C GLU A 46 -98.13 -26.38 -5.42
N GLU A 47 -98.48 -25.13 -5.74
CA GLU A 47 -97.58 -24.06 -6.26
C GLU A 47 -96.35 -23.77 -5.38
N LEU A 48 -96.40 -24.04 -4.07
CA LEU A 48 -95.33 -23.70 -3.11
C LEU A 48 -94.14 -24.68 -3.14
N TRP A 49 -94.35 -25.95 -3.50
CA TRP A 49 -93.30 -26.97 -3.48
C TRP A 49 -92.30 -26.82 -4.64
N GLN A 50 -92.76 -26.31 -5.77
CA GLN A 50 -91.96 -26.12 -6.98
C GLN A 50 -90.91 -25.00 -6.81
N ILE A 51 -91.28 -23.91 -6.15
CA ILE A 51 -90.38 -22.80 -5.83
C ILE A 51 -89.30 -23.27 -4.84
N ALA A 52 -89.68 -24.02 -3.81
CA ALA A 52 -88.75 -24.55 -2.82
C ALA A 52 -87.68 -25.47 -3.46
N LEU A 53 -88.09 -26.31 -4.42
CA LEU A 53 -87.18 -27.23 -5.11
C LEU A 53 -86.20 -26.50 -6.04
N ALA A 54 -86.66 -25.49 -6.78
CA ALA A 54 -85.80 -24.68 -7.65
C ALA A 54 -84.76 -23.88 -6.86
N VAL A 55 -85.16 -23.31 -5.71
CA VAL A 55 -84.24 -22.60 -4.80
C VAL A 55 -83.22 -23.56 -4.20
N LEU A 56 -83.62 -24.79 -3.83
CA LEU A 56 -82.72 -25.81 -3.30
C LEU A 56 -81.67 -26.23 -4.34
N ILE A 57 -82.09 -26.52 -5.57
CA ILE A 57 -81.18 -26.94 -6.65
C ILE A 57 -80.25 -25.80 -7.06
N GLY A 58 -80.78 -24.56 -7.15
CA GLY A 58 -79.97 -23.37 -7.40
C GLY A 58 -78.94 -23.12 -6.30
N GLY A 59 -79.35 -23.23 -5.04
CA GLY A 59 -78.46 -23.10 -3.88
C GLY A 59 -77.37 -24.16 -3.84
N ALA A 60 -77.72 -25.43 -4.05
CA ALA A 60 -76.75 -26.53 -4.09
C ALA A 60 -75.72 -26.35 -5.22
N THR A 61 -76.17 -25.93 -6.40
CA THR A 61 -75.28 -25.68 -7.55
C THR A 61 -74.29 -24.55 -7.26
N LEU A 62 -74.75 -23.47 -6.59
CA LEU A 62 -73.92 -22.32 -6.24
C LEU A 62 -72.85 -22.70 -5.20
N ILE A 63 -73.21 -23.52 -4.21
CA ILE A 63 -72.27 -24.05 -3.21
C ILE A 63 -71.19 -24.91 -3.87
N VAL A 64 -71.56 -25.80 -4.77
CA VAL A 64 -70.61 -26.65 -5.50
C VAL A 64 -69.66 -25.79 -6.36
N GLN A 65 -70.20 -24.78 -7.06
CA GLN A 65 -69.38 -23.85 -7.82
C GLN A 65 -68.40 -23.06 -6.94
N TYR A 66 -68.84 -22.66 -5.75
CA TYR A 66 -67.99 -21.96 -4.79
C TYR A 66 -66.86 -22.83 -4.26
N MET A 67 -67.14 -24.09 -3.90
CA MET A 67 -66.12 -25.03 -3.44
C MET A 67 -65.02 -25.25 -4.48
N VAL A 68 -65.39 -25.44 -5.75
CA VAL A 68 -64.42 -25.69 -6.83
C VAL A 68 -63.54 -24.45 -7.09
N ASP A 69 -64.11 -23.24 -7.07
CA ASP A 69 -63.32 -22.01 -7.21
C ASP A 69 -62.38 -21.78 -6.02
N PHE A 70 -62.81 -22.18 -4.82
CA PHE A 70 -61.99 -22.05 -3.62
C PHE A 70 -60.76 -22.97 -3.66
N GLU A 71 -60.93 -24.23 -4.08
CA GLU A 71 -59.81 -25.18 -4.23
C GLU A 71 -58.79 -24.70 -5.29
N GLN A 72 -59.26 -24.19 -6.43
CA GLN A 72 -58.38 -23.65 -7.46
C GLN A 72 -57.59 -22.42 -6.98
N ARG A 73 -58.21 -21.56 -6.15
CA ARG A 73 -57.52 -20.40 -5.56
C ARG A 73 -56.51 -20.82 -4.50
N LEU A 74 -56.82 -21.80 -3.67
CA LEU A 74 -55.90 -22.31 -2.66
C LEU A 74 -54.65 -22.92 -3.28
N GLY A 75 -54.83 -23.72 -4.34
CA GLY A 75 -53.72 -24.35 -5.05
C GLY A 75 -52.77 -23.33 -5.71
N SER A 76 -53.29 -22.26 -6.29
CA SER A 76 -52.48 -21.21 -6.91
C SER A 76 -51.74 -20.32 -5.89
N VAL A 77 -52.36 -20.05 -4.73
CA VAL A 77 -51.71 -19.31 -3.64
C VAL A 77 -50.58 -20.12 -3.02
N GLU A 78 -50.80 -21.42 -2.76
CA GLU A 78 -49.77 -22.26 -2.13
C GLU A 78 -48.54 -22.45 -3.03
N THR A 79 -48.74 -22.59 -4.34
CA THR A 79 -47.63 -22.65 -5.30
C THR A 79 -46.88 -21.33 -5.40
N GLY A 80 -47.59 -20.20 -5.46
CA GLY A 80 -46.98 -18.86 -5.43
C GLY A 80 -46.15 -18.62 -4.16
N GLN A 81 -46.66 -19.04 -2.99
CA GLN A 81 -45.98 -18.85 -1.72
C GLN A 81 -44.72 -19.71 -1.57
N ARG A 82 -44.74 -20.95 -2.09
CA ARG A 82 -43.56 -21.85 -2.10
C ARG A 82 -42.46 -21.32 -3.02
N GLN A 83 -42.82 -20.79 -4.19
CA GLN A 83 -41.85 -20.21 -5.11
C GLN A 83 -41.20 -18.95 -4.52
N ASN A 84 -42.03 -18.04 -3.98
CA ASN A 84 -41.54 -16.80 -3.38
C ASN A 84 -40.60 -17.07 -2.18
N ARG A 85 -40.89 -18.10 -1.37
CA ARG A 85 -40.05 -18.49 -0.22
C ARG A 85 -38.69 -19.07 -0.67
N ARG A 86 -38.63 -19.78 -1.80
CA ARG A 86 -37.37 -20.29 -2.37
C ARG A 86 -36.51 -19.17 -2.93
N GLU A 87 -37.10 -18.29 -3.75
CA GLU A 87 -36.41 -17.13 -4.32
C GLU A 87 -35.86 -16.19 -3.23
N LEU A 88 -36.65 -15.93 -2.19
CA LEU A 88 -36.21 -15.11 -1.05
C LEU A 88 -35.07 -15.79 -0.26
N GLY A 89 -35.15 -17.11 -0.09
CA GLY A 89 -34.11 -17.89 0.58
C GLY A 89 -32.79 -17.83 -0.17
N GLU A 90 -32.81 -18.10 -1.47
CA GLU A 90 -31.62 -18.04 -2.34
C GLU A 90 -30.98 -16.64 -2.36
N SER A 91 -31.80 -15.60 -2.52
CA SER A 91 -31.34 -14.20 -2.52
C SER A 91 -30.68 -13.78 -1.20
N LEU A 92 -31.21 -14.24 -0.06
CA LEU A 92 -30.65 -13.94 1.26
C LEU A 92 -29.29 -14.60 1.48
N THR A 93 -29.14 -15.88 1.08
CA THR A 93 -27.86 -16.59 1.16
C THR A 93 -26.79 -15.94 0.27
N ALA A 94 -27.14 -15.62 -0.99
CA ALA A 94 -26.19 -14.97 -1.90
C ALA A 94 -25.72 -13.61 -1.37
N ARG A 95 -26.63 -12.80 -0.81
CA ARG A 95 -26.26 -11.54 -0.14
C ARG A 95 -25.41 -11.74 1.10
N HIS A 96 -25.66 -12.80 1.86
CA HIS A 96 -24.90 -13.08 3.07
C HIS A 96 -23.46 -13.46 2.73
N ASP A 97 -23.26 -14.26 1.68
CA ASP A 97 -21.94 -14.68 1.21
C ASP A 97 -21.15 -13.49 0.64
N GLU A 98 -21.78 -12.65 -0.19
CA GLU A 98 -21.17 -11.43 -0.72
C GLU A 98 -20.74 -10.47 0.41
N MET A 99 -21.61 -10.28 1.41
CA MET A 99 -21.30 -9.46 2.59
C MET A 99 -20.12 -10.03 3.38
N LYS A 100 -20.08 -11.36 3.56
CA LYS A 100 -19.01 -12.04 4.29
C LYS A 100 -17.67 -11.90 3.57
N GLU A 101 -17.65 -12.00 2.25
CA GLU A 101 -16.44 -11.82 1.44
C GLU A 101 -15.91 -10.38 1.50
N LEU A 102 -16.78 -9.37 1.38
CA LEU A 102 -16.40 -7.97 1.52
C LEU A 102 -15.84 -7.66 2.92
N VAL A 103 -16.47 -8.23 3.96
CA VAL A 103 -16.02 -8.09 5.34
C VAL A 103 -14.67 -8.78 5.56
N ASP A 104 -14.49 -10.01 5.07
CA ASP A 104 -13.22 -10.73 5.17
C ASP A 104 -12.08 -10.04 4.41
N GLN A 105 -12.36 -9.44 3.24
CA GLN A 105 -11.38 -8.62 2.52
C GLN A 105 -11.03 -7.35 3.29
N GLY A 106 -12.03 -6.68 3.88
CA GLY A 106 -11.83 -5.52 4.73
C GLY A 106 -10.96 -5.83 5.95
N PHE A 107 -11.27 -6.91 6.67
CA PHE A 107 -10.49 -7.36 7.83
C PHE A 107 -9.07 -7.76 7.46
N ARG A 108 -8.85 -8.45 6.33
CA ARG A 108 -7.50 -8.80 5.87
C ARG A 108 -6.65 -7.57 5.61
N ARG A 109 -7.19 -6.57 4.90
CA ARG A 109 -6.46 -5.33 4.61
C ARG A 109 -6.17 -4.51 5.87
N VAL A 110 -7.12 -4.44 6.81
CA VAL A 110 -6.92 -3.75 8.09
C VAL A 110 -5.90 -4.48 8.96
N SER A 111 -5.95 -5.82 9.01
CA SER A 111 -5.01 -6.64 9.76
C SER A 111 -3.58 -6.48 9.25
N GLU A 112 -3.37 -6.46 7.94
CA GLU A 112 -2.05 -6.27 7.32
C GLU A 112 -1.45 -4.90 7.68
N VAL A 113 -2.25 -3.82 7.57
CA VAL A 113 -1.81 -2.47 7.94
C VAL A 113 -1.51 -2.39 9.44
N THR A 114 -2.37 -2.98 10.28
CA THR A 114 -2.17 -2.98 11.73
C THR A 114 -0.94 -3.78 12.14
N GLU A 115 -0.66 -4.90 11.47
CA GLU A 115 0.53 -5.70 11.70
C GLU A 115 1.81 -4.96 11.30
N LEU A 116 1.80 -4.24 10.17
CA LEU A 116 2.92 -3.39 9.76
C LEU A 116 3.19 -2.28 10.78
N PHE A 117 2.16 -1.60 11.27
CA PHE A 117 2.29 -0.58 12.33
C PHE A 117 2.75 -1.18 13.66
N SER A 118 2.28 -2.36 14.03
CA SER A 118 2.70 -3.04 15.26
C SER A 118 4.16 -3.49 15.21
N ARG A 119 4.62 -4.03 14.08
CA ARG A 119 6.04 -4.37 13.85
C ARG A 119 6.92 -3.12 13.87
N LEU A 120 6.38 -1.99 13.42
CA LEU A 120 7.06 -0.71 13.42
C LEU A 120 7.21 -0.12 14.83
N ASP A 121 6.14 -0.16 15.64
CA ASP A 121 6.22 0.23 17.06
C ASP A 121 7.23 -0.65 17.81
N ALA A 122 7.29 -1.95 17.48
CA ALA A 122 8.23 -2.89 18.09
C ALA A 122 9.70 -2.68 17.65
N SER A 123 9.95 -2.08 16.48
CA SER A 123 11.31 -1.82 15.99
C SER A 123 11.91 -0.51 16.52
N GLY A 124 11.17 0.23 17.35
CA GLY A 124 11.61 1.51 17.93
C GLY A 124 11.63 2.68 16.94
N MET A 125 11.03 2.51 15.76
CA MET A 125 10.91 3.60 14.78
C MET A 125 9.73 4.51 15.14
N PRO A 126 9.85 5.85 15.04
CA PRO A 126 8.76 6.76 15.41
C PRO A 126 7.53 6.57 14.50
N SER A 127 6.44 6.00 15.03
CA SER A 127 5.23 5.72 14.23
C SER A 127 4.53 6.98 13.71
N ASP A 128 4.76 8.12 14.37
CA ASP A 128 4.31 9.44 13.92
C ASP A 128 4.99 9.90 12.61
N GLU A 129 6.28 9.61 12.44
CA GLU A 129 7.03 10.01 11.24
C GLU A 129 6.58 9.21 10.01
N ILE A 130 6.29 7.93 10.19
CA ILE A 130 5.75 7.08 9.12
C ILE A 130 4.29 7.42 8.82
N SER A 131 3.48 7.68 9.85
CA SER A 131 2.12 8.18 9.66
C SER A 131 2.12 9.48 8.85
N ARG A 132 3.08 10.37 9.12
CA ARG A 132 3.28 11.60 8.33
C ARG A 132 3.71 11.28 6.90
N LEU A 133 4.66 10.36 6.68
CA LEU A 133 5.08 9.95 5.35
C LEU A 133 3.92 9.36 4.52
N VAL A 134 3.15 8.44 5.10
CA VAL A 134 1.98 7.81 4.44
C VAL A 134 0.93 8.86 4.12
N ARG A 135 0.64 9.78 5.05
CA ARG A 135 -0.32 10.87 4.84
C ARG A 135 0.15 11.83 3.74
N SER A 136 1.42 12.20 3.74
CA SER A 136 2.02 13.05 2.70
C SER A 136 2.00 12.37 1.33
N ALA A 137 2.35 11.09 1.25
CA ALA A 137 2.29 10.30 0.02
C ALA A 137 0.86 10.17 -0.53
N ALA A 138 -0.10 9.88 0.34
CA ALA A 138 -1.52 9.82 -0.03
C ALA A 138 -2.05 11.17 -0.50
N HIS A 139 -1.65 12.26 0.17
CA HIS A 139 -2.02 13.61 -0.20
C HIS A 139 -1.48 13.98 -1.59
N VAL A 140 -0.19 13.73 -1.85
CA VAL A 140 0.43 13.95 -3.17
C VAL A 140 -0.25 13.10 -4.24
N GLY A 141 -0.55 11.83 -3.96
CA GLY A 141 -1.26 10.94 -4.88
C GLY A 141 -2.69 11.40 -5.23
N SER A 142 -3.35 12.14 -4.32
CA SER A 142 -4.72 12.64 -4.47
C SER A 142 -4.83 14.04 -5.09
N GLN A 143 -3.82 14.91 -4.92
CA GLN A 143 -3.90 16.33 -5.28
C GLN A 143 -2.93 16.79 -6.38
N SER A 144 -1.87 16.02 -6.66
CA SER A 144 -0.83 16.48 -7.58
C SER A 144 -0.99 15.91 -9.00
N ARG A 145 -0.64 16.72 -10.02
CA ARG A 145 -0.72 16.33 -11.45
C ARG A 145 0.63 15.81 -11.95
N GLY A 146 0.57 14.83 -12.87
CA GLY A 146 1.67 14.40 -13.73
C GLY A 146 2.99 14.12 -13.00
N ILE A 147 3.97 14.99 -13.20
CA ILE A 147 5.36 14.79 -12.76
C ILE A 147 5.53 14.72 -11.25
N VAL A 148 4.75 15.49 -10.47
CA VAL A 148 4.90 15.53 -8.99
C VAL A 148 4.48 14.20 -8.36
N LYS A 149 3.45 13.56 -8.91
CA LYS A 149 3.00 12.24 -8.48
C LYS A 149 4.01 11.16 -8.84
N GLU A 150 4.55 11.18 -10.06
CA GLU A 150 5.57 10.22 -10.49
C GLU A 150 6.88 10.39 -9.71
N PHE A 151 7.30 11.63 -9.43
CA PHE A 151 8.46 11.91 -8.60
C PHE A 151 8.29 11.40 -7.16
N ALA A 152 7.16 11.70 -6.51
CA ALA A 152 6.90 11.20 -5.16
C ALA A 152 6.88 9.67 -5.11
N ARG A 153 6.33 9.00 -6.14
CA ARG A 153 6.35 7.54 -6.26
C ARG A 153 7.78 7.01 -6.44
N ALA A 154 8.59 7.66 -7.28
CA ALA A 154 9.97 7.29 -7.48
C ALA A 154 10.77 7.41 -6.17
N GLU A 155 10.59 8.48 -5.40
CA GLU A 155 11.28 8.68 -4.12
C GLU A 155 10.85 7.68 -3.05
N ILE A 156 9.55 7.37 -2.92
CA ILE A 156 9.08 6.31 -1.99
C ILE A 156 9.70 4.96 -2.36
N THR A 157 9.75 4.65 -3.66
CA THR A 157 10.35 3.41 -4.17
C THR A 157 11.85 3.38 -3.89
N ARG A 158 12.55 4.50 -4.06
CA ARG A 158 13.98 4.64 -3.80
C ARG A 158 14.30 4.40 -2.32
N VAL A 159 13.55 5.04 -1.42
CA VAL A 159 13.72 4.86 0.03
C VAL A 159 13.43 3.42 0.45
N ALA A 160 12.34 2.83 -0.05
CA ALA A 160 11.99 1.44 0.25
C ALA A 160 13.05 0.44 -0.24
N SER A 161 13.58 0.65 -1.45
CA SER A 161 14.65 -0.17 -2.01
C SER A 161 15.95 -0.04 -1.22
N MET A 162 16.31 1.17 -0.78
CA MET A 162 17.49 1.39 0.08
C MET A 162 17.35 0.66 1.42
N MET A 163 16.20 0.80 2.10
CA MET A 163 15.95 0.09 3.36
C MET A 163 16.06 -1.42 3.16
N THR A 164 15.48 -1.94 2.07
CA THR A 164 15.54 -3.37 1.73
C THR A 164 16.97 -3.83 1.45
N ALA A 165 17.78 -3.01 0.77
CA ALA A 165 19.17 -3.33 0.46
C ALA A 165 20.04 -3.38 1.72
N LEU A 166 19.84 -2.43 2.64
CA LEU A 166 20.50 -2.41 3.94
C LEU A 166 20.09 -3.60 4.82
N THR A 167 18.81 -4.00 4.84
CA THR A 167 18.39 -5.14 5.66
C THR A 167 18.73 -6.50 5.05
N SER A 168 18.60 -6.65 3.73
CA SER A 168 18.73 -7.95 3.06
C SER A 168 20.17 -8.26 2.68
N TRP A 169 20.90 -7.24 2.26
CA TRP A 169 22.27 -7.38 1.76
C TRP A 169 23.27 -6.57 2.58
N GLY A 170 22.86 -5.78 3.58
CA GLY A 170 23.81 -4.96 4.35
C GLY A 170 24.66 -4.01 3.48
N SER A 171 24.29 -3.77 2.22
CA SER A 171 25.00 -2.93 1.26
C SER A 171 23.98 -2.22 0.38
N ALA A 172 24.18 -0.93 0.14
CA ALA A 172 23.39 -0.13 -0.79
C ALA A 172 24.30 0.80 -1.58
N ASP A 173 24.14 0.82 -2.90
CA ASP A 173 24.75 1.84 -3.75
C ASP A 173 23.85 3.09 -3.73
N TRP A 174 24.47 4.26 -3.61
CA TRP A 174 23.79 5.56 -3.57
C TRP A 174 24.14 6.38 -4.81
N GLU A 175 23.10 6.72 -5.56
CA GLU A 175 23.17 7.50 -6.81
C GLU A 175 22.85 8.99 -6.62
N GLY A 176 22.63 9.45 -5.37
CA GLY A 176 22.29 10.84 -5.05
C GLY A 176 23.50 11.71 -4.68
N GLU A 177 23.25 12.93 -4.19
CA GLU A 177 24.34 13.77 -3.66
C GLU A 177 24.97 13.12 -2.42
N ASN A 178 26.21 12.65 -2.58
CA ASN A 178 26.98 11.95 -1.54
C ASN A 178 27.12 12.76 -0.25
N ASN A 179 27.17 14.08 -0.37
CA ASN A 179 27.40 14.98 0.76
C ASN A 179 26.20 15.09 1.71
N ASP A 180 24.98 15.15 1.16
CA ASP A 180 23.76 15.22 1.97
C ASP A 180 23.54 13.94 2.77
N LEU A 181 23.82 12.78 2.15
CA LEU A 181 23.78 11.50 2.83
C LEU A 181 24.83 11.44 3.94
N LEU A 182 26.07 11.86 3.67
CA LEU A 182 27.13 11.90 4.68
C LEU A 182 26.75 12.79 5.88
N ILE A 183 26.19 13.97 5.63
CA ILE A 183 25.70 14.89 6.67
C ILE A 183 24.56 14.24 7.48
N ALA A 184 23.60 13.62 6.81
CA ALA A 184 22.47 12.97 7.48
C ALA A 184 22.95 11.81 8.36
N LEU A 185 23.86 10.97 7.87
CA LEU A 185 24.44 9.88 8.63
C LEU A 185 25.21 10.36 9.86
N THR A 186 25.97 11.45 9.73
CA THR A 186 26.74 12.05 10.83
C THR A 186 25.85 12.50 11.99
N ARG A 187 24.62 12.93 11.72
CA ARG A 187 23.65 13.31 12.77
C ARG A 187 23.12 12.12 13.56
N CYS A 188 23.23 10.91 13.02
CA CYS A 188 22.75 9.69 13.67
C CYS A 188 23.79 9.02 14.58
N VAL A 189 25.06 9.41 14.46
CA VAL A 189 26.20 8.81 15.16
C VAL A 189 26.10 9.05 16.67
N ARG A 190 26.48 8.04 17.45
CA ARG A 190 26.40 8.08 18.92
C ARG A 190 27.73 7.89 19.62
N GLU A 191 28.67 7.18 19.02
CA GLU A 191 29.91 6.75 19.66
C GLU A 191 31.14 7.26 18.91
N SER A 192 31.24 6.98 17.61
CA SER A 192 32.48 7.26 16.88
C SER A 192 32.34 7.50 15.38
N ILE A 193 33.27 8.30 14.85
CA ILE A 193 33.49 8.51 13.43
C ILE A 193 34.98 8.31 13.13
N TYR A 194 35.29 7.41 12.20
CA TYR A 194 36.65 7.22 11.68
C TYR A 194 36.66 7.46 10.18
N ALA A 195 37.40 8.45 9.71
CA ALA A 195 37.37 8.86 8.31
C ALA A 195 38.75 8.86 7.66
N THR A 196 38.83 8.40 6.42
CA THR A 196 39.96 8.61 5.51
C THR A 196 39.56 9.62 4.44
N SER A 197 40.45 10.59 4.17
CA SER A 197 40.29 11.59 3.11
C SER A 197 41.55 11.58 2.24
N SER A 198 41.40 11.24 0.97
CA SER A 198 42.45 11.18 -0.05
C SER A 198 42.67 12.53 -0.72
N PHE A 199 43.66 12.59 -1.62
CA PHE A 199 44.02 13.78 -2.40
C PHE A 199 42.84 14.41 -3.18
N VAL A 200 41.81 13.63 -3.52
CA VAL A 200 40.64 14.12 -4.25
C VAL A 200 39.75 15.01 -3.37
N ASP A 201 39.87 14.89 -2.04
CA ASP A 201 38.99 15.51 -1.06
C ASP A 201 39.46 16.92 -0.62
N LEU A 202 40.66 17.35 -1.00
CA LEU A 202 41.19 18.67 -0.59
C LEU A 202 40.40 19.85 -1.17
N ALA A 203 39.94 19.72 -2.41
CA ALA A 203 39.07 20.71 -3.04
C ALA A 203 37.69 20.78 -2.36
N PHE A 204 37.20 19.65 -1.82
CA PHE A 204 35.94 19.61 -1.08
C PHE A 204 36.03 20.47 0.19
N TRP A 205 37.15 20.45 0.93
CA TRP A 205 37.30 21.21 2.17
C TRP A 205 37.19 22.73 2.02
N LYS A 206 37.35 23.26 0.79
CA LYS A 206 37.14 24.69 0.50
C LYS A 206 35.68 25.07 0.21
N THR A 207 34.77 24.10 0.19
CA THR A 207 33.35 24.31 -0.17
C THR A 207 32.49 24.68 1.03
N ALA A 208 31.35 25.32 0.77
CA ALA A 208 30.33 25.57 1.80
C ALA A 208 29.79 24.26 2.41
N THR A 209 29.73 23.19 1.63
CA THR A 209 29.26 21.87 2.07
C THR A 209 30.21 21.23 3.08
N ALA A 210 31.52 21.35 2.86
CA ALA A 210 32.52 20.87 3.83
C ALA A 210 32.44 21.64 5.16
N LYS A 211 32.23 22.96 5.10
CA LYS A 211 31.99 23.76 6.31
C LYS A 211 30.76 23.29 7.08
N HIS A 212 29.65 23.04 6.37
CA HIS A 212 28.44 22.51 7.00
C HIS A 212 28.67 21.13 7.62
N TYR A 213 29.40 20.25 6.92
CA TYR A 213 29.76 18.94 7.45
C TYR A 213 30.63 19.04 8.71
N LEU A 214 31.59 19.97 8.74
CA LEU A 214 32.43 20.21 9.90
C LEU A 214 31.60 20.73 11.09
N ASP A 215 30.62 21.61 10.86
CA ASP A 215 29.71 22.08 11.91
C ASP A 215 28.86 20.95 12.50
N VAL A 216 28.41 20.01 11.67
CA VAL A 216 27.68 18.83 12.15
C VAL A 216 28.58 17.89 12.95
N GLN A 217 29.83 17.69 12.54
CA GLN A 217 30.81 16.93 13.34
C GLN A 217 31.13 17.61 14.67
N ARG A 218 31.27 18.94 14.70
CA ARG A 218 31.45 19.71 15.95
C ARG A 218 30.31 19.45 16.93
N GLU A 219 29.08 19.42 16.44
CA GLU A 219 27.93 19.16 17.29
C GLU A 219 27.92 17.72 17.82
N ALA A 220 28.24 16.73 16.96
CA ALA A 220 28.41 15.35 17.39
C ALA A 220 29.49 15.22 18.49
N ILE A 221 30.63 15.89 18.32
CA ILE A 221 31.72 15.90 19.31
C ILE A 221 31.27 16.52 20.63
N ARG A 222 30.47 17.59 20.62
CA ARG A 222 29.88 18.17 21.85
C ARG A 222 28.97 17.18 22.57
N CYS A 223 28.29 16.31 21.82
CA CYS A 223 27.49 15.21 22.37
C CYS A 223 28.33 13.99 22.82
N GLY A 224 29.66 14.06 22.74
CA GLY A 224 30.57 13.01 23.20
C GLY A 224 31.05 12.03 22.13
N VAL A 225 30.68 12.24 20.86
CA VAL A 225 31.14 11.39 19.74
C VAL A 225 32.63 11.59 19.51
N LYS A 226 33.39 10.49 19.42
CA LYS A 226 34.81 10.53 19.09
C LYS A 226 35.02 10.61 17.58
N VAL A 227 35.73 11.62 17.10
CA VAL A 227 35.99 11.78 15.66
C VAL A 227 37.49 11.75 15.37
N ARG A 228 37.90 10.80 14.51
CA ARG A 228 39.27 10.70 13.97
C ARG A 228 39.26 10.81 12.45
N ARG A 229 40.17 11.60 11.90
CA ARG A 229 40.33 11.76 10.45
C ARG A 229 41.78 11.61 10.03
N LEU A 230 42.02 10.77 9.03
CA LEU A 230 43.33 10.56 8.43
C LEU A 230 43.34 11.12 7.01
N PHE A 231 44.20 12.11 6.78
CA PHE A 231 44.46 12.63 5.44
C PHE A 231 45.55 11.80 4.79
N ILE A 232 45.27 11.21 3.65
CA ILE A 232 46.20 10.31 2.97
C ILE A 232 46.69 10.99 1.70
N VAL A 233 47.97 11.35 1.68
CA VAL A 233 48.62 12.08 0.59
C VAL A 233 49.78 11.27 0.02
N GLN A 234 50.07 11.48 -1.26
CA GLN A 234 51.20 10.82 -1.90
C GLN A 234 52.54 11.41 -1.44
N ILE A 235 52.62 12.74 -1.45
CA ILE A 235 53.74 13.58 -1.04
C ILE A 235 53.14 14.76 -0.26
N ARG A 236 53.77 15.17 0.86
CA ARG A 236 53.20 16.22 1.73
C ARG A 236 53.33 17.61 1.11
N GLU A 237 54.45 17.87 0.47
CA GLU A 237 54.84 19.16 -0.12
C GLU A 237 54.04 19.52 -1.38
N GLU A 238 53.23 18.60 -1.91
CA GLU A 238 52.34 18.87 -3.05
C GLU A 238 51.08 19.65 -2.63
N PHE A 239 50.84 19.85 -1.33
CA PHE A 239 49.58 20.37 -0.80
C PHE A 239 49.78 21.51 0.21
N ASP A 240 49.93 22.73 -0.31
CA ASP A 240 50.13 23.94 0.50
C ASP A 240 49.00 24.22 1.52
N ASP A 241 47.76 23.85 1.18
CA ASP A 241 46.58 24.08 2.05
C ASP A 241 46.38 23.00 3.13
N LEU A 242 47.16 21.92 3.10
CA LEU A 242 46.93 20.76 3.98
C LEU A 242 47.07 21.13 5.46
N ASP A 243 48.05 21.97 5.79
CA ASP A 243 48.26 22.42 7.17
C ASP A 243 47.08 23.31 7.65
N GLU A 244 46.52 24.16 6.79
CA GLU A 244 45.33 24.96 7.11
C GLU A 244 44.11 24.06 7.38
N ILE A 245 43.86 23.08 6.50
CA ILE A 245 42.77 22.12 6.66
C ILE A 245 42.93 21.33 7.96
N LEU A 246 44.12 20.83 8.27
CA LEU A 246 44.38 20.11 9.52
C LEU A 246 44.12 20.97 10.75
N GLN A 247 44.54 22.23 10.72
CA GLN A 247 44.26 23.16 11.82
C GLN A 247 42.77 23.39 11.98
N GLU A 248 42.02 23.54 10.88
CA GLU A 248 40.56 23.69 10.94
C GLU A 248 39.90 22.44 11.54
N GLN A 249 40.30 21.24 11.14
CA GLN A 249 39.80 19.97 11.71
C GLN A 249 40.11 19.87 13.21
N ARG A 250 41.35 20.15 13.62
CA ARG A 250 41.75 20.09 15.04
C ARG A 250 41.03 21.13 15.88
N SER A 251 40.82 22.33 15.34
CA SER A 251 40.04 23.38 16.01
C SER A 251 38.57 22.99 16.22
N ALA A 252 38.05 22.08 15.39
CA ALA A 252 36.72 21.49 15.53
C ALA A 252 36.65 20.37 16.57
N GLY A 253 37.77 20.00 17.20
CA GLY A 253 37.86 18.89 18.16
C GLY A 253 38.13 17.53 17.51
N ILE A 254 38.44 17.49 16.21
CA ILE A 254 38.73 16.25 15.50
C ILE A 254 40.19 15.85 15.74
N GLU A 255 40.41 14.59 16.09
CA GLU A 255 41.74 13.98 16.09
C GLU A 255 42.17 13.80 14.62
N ALA A 256 42.92 14.76 14.07
CA ALA A 256 43.35 14.76 12.67
C ALA A 256 44.84 14.42 12.49
N GLY A 257 45.12 13.41 11.66
CA GLY A 257 46.46 12.95 11.29
C GLY A 257 46.71 13.01 9.78
N VAL A 258 47.99 12.95 9.38
CA VAL A 258 48.42 12.89 7.98
C VAL A 258 49.27 11.65 7.76
N LEU A 259 48.93 10.89 6.74
CA LEU A 259 49.70 9.74 6.29
C LEU A 259 50.27 10.01 4.90
N VAL A 260 51.60 9.92 4.78
CA VAL A 260 52.29 10.05 3.51
C VAL A 260 52.53 8.65 2.94
N LEU A 261 51.84 8.29 1.85
CA LEU A 261 51.90 6.94 1.27
C LEU A 261 53.32 6.53 0.85
N SER A 262 54.13 7.49 0.40
CA SER A 262 55.51 7.25 -0.01
C SER A 262 56.45 6.90 1.16
N GLU A 263 56.09 7.23 2.40
CA GLU A 263 56.87 6.95 3.62
C GLU A 263 56.44 5.66 4.32
N LEU A 264 55.27 5.12 3.96
CA LEU A 264 54.77 3.87 4.53
C LEU A 264 55.64 2.68 4.16
N ARG A 265 55.84 1.76 5.12
CA ARG A 265 56.39 0.43 4.85
C ARG A 265 55.54 -0.32 3.83
N SER A 266 56.19 -1.17 3.02
CA SER A 266 55.56 -1.87 1.91
C SER A 266 54.42 -2.81 2.34
N ASP A 267 54.49 -3.40 3.53
CA ASP A 267 53.45 -4.26 4.12
C ASP A 267 52.17 -3.49 4.48
N ILE A 268 52.28 -2.20 4.81
CA ILE A 268 51.14 -1.33 5.12
C ILE A 268 50.58 -0.70 3.83
N ARG A 269 51.46 -0.38 2.88
CA ARG A 269 51.11 0.22 1.59
C ARG A 269 50.24 -0.69 0.72
N VAL A 270 50.33 -2.01 0.86
CA VAL A 270 49.53 -2.98 0.11
C VAL A 270 48.06 -2.91 0.56
N GLY A 271 47.21 -2.27 -0.25
CA GLY A 271 45.75 -2.19 -0.04
C GLY A 271 45.14 -0.96 -0.70
N GLU A 272 43.84 -1.01 -0.99
CA GLU A 272 43.12 0.15 -1.56
C GLU A 272 43.05 1.28 -0.52
N THR A 273 43.51 2.47 -0.92
CA THR A 273 43.36 3.71 -0.15
C THR A 273 42.07 4.37 -0.62
N LEU A 274 40.97 4.03 0.04
CA LEU A 274 39.64 4.54 -0.30
C LEU A 274 39.24 5.65 0.65
N ASP A 275 38.39 6.55 0.16
CA ASP A 275 37.71 7.56 0.97
C ASP A 275 36.55 6.89 1.69
N VAL A 276 36.73 6.64 2.98
CA VAL A 276 35.79 5.88 3.79
C VAL A 276 35.48 6.65 5.06
N VAL A 277 34.20 6.69 5.44
CA VAL A 277 33.73 7.19 6.72
C VAL A 277 33.03 6.04 7.45
N ILE A 278 33.64 5.57 8.53
CA ILE A 278 33.10 4.52 9.41
C ILE A 278 32.37 5.21 10.56
N LEU A 279 31.13 4.81 10.80
CA LEU A 279 30.18 5.41 11.74
C LEU A 279 29.80 4.34 12.76
N ASP A 280 30.05 4.62 14.04
CA ASP A 280 29.78 3.74 15.19
C ASP A 280 30.33 2.30 15.07
N GLU A 281 31.30 2.08 14.18
CA GLU A 281 31.81 0.74 13.84
C GLU A 281 30.72 -0.25 13.37
N GLU A 282 29.54 0.25 13.01
CA GLU A 282 28.38 -0.50 12.53
C GLU A 282 28.12 -0.29 11.03
N LEU A 283 28.58 0.84 10.49
CA LEU A 283 28.29 1.28 9.14
C LEU A 283 29.53 1.94 8.55
N TYR A 284 29.83 1.70 7.27
CA TYR A 284 30.77 2.56 6.56
C TYR A 284 30.21 3.07 5.25
N PHE A 285 30.58 4.30 4.94
CA PHE A 285 30.27 5.03 3.73
C PHE A 285 31.55 5.17 2.92
N GLU A 286 31.57 4.64 1.70
CA GLU A 286 32.72 4.66 0.80
C GLU A 286 32.40 5.55 -0.40
N ILE A 287 33.25 6.55 -0.65
CA ILE A 287 33.17 7.41 -1.83
C ILE A 287 34.13 6.84 -2.87
N LYS A 288 33.59 6.43 -4.02
CA LYS A 288 34.41 6.02 -5.17
C LYS A 288 34.64 7.22 -6.07
N THR A 289 35.78 7.87 -5.90
CA THR A 289 36.30 8.89 -6.80
C THR A 289 37.01 8.19 -7.96
N ASP A 290 36.24 7.75 -8.95
CA ASP A 290 36.82 7.29 -10.21
C ASP A 290 37.26 8.53 -11.00
N VAL A 291 38.57 8.68 -11.18
CA VAL A 291 39.23 9.79 -11.87
C VAL A 291 38.73 9.93 -13.34
N GLN A 292 37.99 8.94 -13.86
CA GLN A 292 37.43 8.92 -15.21
C GLN A 292 35.89 8.94 -15.30
N GLN A 293 35.13 8.79 -14.21
CA GLN A 293 33.65 8.78 -14.28
C GLN A 293 33.07 10.09 -13.73
N LEU A 294 32.26 10.77 -14.55
CA LEU A 294 31.57 12.01 -14.21
C LEU A 294 30.55 11.90 -13.06
N ASN A 295 30.33 10.69 -12.49
CA ASN A 295 29.35 10.44 -11.44
C ASN A 295 30.03 9.75 -10.25
N PRO A 296 30.25 10.46 -9.12
CA PRO A 296 30.81 9.85 -7.92
C PRO A 296 29.75 8.91 -7.31
N ASN A 297 29.97 7.61 -7.40
CA ASN A 297 29.12 6.63 -6.71
C ASN A 297 29.57 6.49 -5.27
N ALA A 298 28.63 6.56 -4.33
CA ALA A 298 28.89 6.18 -2.95
C ALA A 298 28.28 4.82 -2.64
N ARG A 299 28.95 4.08 -1.75
CA ARG A 299 28.46 2.79 -1.26
C ARG A 299 28.33 2.84 0.25
N LEU A 300 27.20 2.38 0.74
CA LEU A 300 26.91 2.21 2.16
C LEU A 300 26.95 0.71 2.49
N GLU A 301 27.69 0.29 3.53
CA GLU A 301 27.74 -1.11 3.95
C GLU A 301 27.72 -1.23 5.48
N ALA A 302 26.83 -2.09 5.98
CA ALA A 302 26.55 -2.36 7.40
C ALA A 302 26.90 -3.80 7.83
N ARG A 303 27.37 -4.66 6.91
CA ARG A 303 27.76 -6.04 7.28
C ARG A 303 28.98 -6.00 8.19
N ALA A 304 28.84 -6.51 9.41
CA ALA A 304 29.90 -6.54 10.43
C ALA A 304 31.27 -7.01 9.90
N PRO A 305 31.42 -8.12 9.14
CA PRO A 305 32.74 -8.54 8.65
C PRO A 305 33.43 -7.53 7.73
N HIS A 306 32.65 -6.74 6.99
CA HIS A 306 33.19 -5.70 6.10
C HIS A 306 33.55 -4.45 6.90
N VAL A 307 32.69 -4.03 7.83
CA VAL A 307 32.94 -2.87 8.69
C VAL A 307 34.17 -3.11 9.57
N THR A 308 34.28 -4.28 10.22
CA THR A 308 35.46 -4.67 11.00
C THR A 308 36.73 -4.64 10.17
N ARG A 309 36.70 -5.18 8.95
CA ARG A 309 37.88 -5.15 8.05
C ARG A 309 38.29 -3.72 7.70
N ARG A 310 37.33 -2.82 7.46
CA ARG A 310 37.61 -1.41 7.19
C ARG A 310 38.17 -0.71 8.43
N LYS A 311 37.64 -1.02 9.62
CA LYS A 311 38.13 -0.48 10.89
C LYS A 311 39.55 -0.94 11.20
N GLU A 312 39.84 -2.23 11.07
CA GLU A 312 41.20 -2.77 11.22
C GLU A 312 42.20 -2.13 10.25
N ARG A 313 41.76 -1.86 9.01
CA ARG A 313 42.58 -1.15 8.03
C ARG A 313 42.83 0.30 8.48
N PHE A 314 41.79 1.00 8.95
CA PHE A 314 41.92 2.35 9.48
C PHE A 314 42.91 2.39 10.65
N ASP A 315 42.79 1.49 11.62
CA ASP A 315 43.66 1.45 12.80
C ASP A 315 45.12 1.22 12.41
N LYS A 316 45.39 0.29 11.49
CA LYS A 316 46.76 0.08 10.95
C LYS A 316 47.35 1.34 10.33
N LEU A 317 46.55 2.10 9.58
CA LEU A 317 46.98 3.35 8.95
C LEU A 317 47.16 4.47 9.99
N TRP A 318 46.26 4.52 10.98
CA TRP A 318 46.30 5.49 12.08
C TRP A 318 47.52 5.29 12.98
N ASP A 319 47.85 4.04 13.32
CA ASP A 319 49.02 3.71 14.12
C ASP A 319 50.32 4.05 13.37
N ALA A 320 50.36 3.78 12.05
CA ALA A 320 51.49 4.14 11.20
C ALA A 320 51.69 5.66 11.08
N CYS A 321 50.62 6.46 11.15
CA CYS A 321 50.70 7.92 11.22
C CYS A 321 51.46 8.38 12.49
N GLY A 322 51.37 7.61 13.57
CA GLY A 322 52.10 7.87 14.81
C GLY A 322 53.57 7.42 14.77
N GLU A 323 53.94 6.47 13.91
CA GLU A 323 55.28 5.85 13.85
C GLU A 323 56.29 6.56 12.92
N GLY A 324 55.96 7.75 12.38
CA GLY A 324 56.89 8.56 11.58
C GLY A 324 58.20 8.90 12.34
N PRO A 325 59.33 9.13 11.61
CA PRO A 325 60.67 9.12 12.19
C PRO A 325 60.82 10.08 13.38
N PRO A 326 61.64 9.72 14.38
CA PRO A 326 61.71 10.36 15.71
C PRO A 326 62.16 11.83 15.72
N GLU A 327 62.48 12.44 14.58
CA GLU A 327 63.06 13.78 14.51
C GLU A 327 62.04 14.93 14.63
N LEU A 328 60.74 14.64 14.61
CA LEU A 328 59.68 15.66 14.69
C LEU A 328 58.72 15.47 15.87
N ARG A 329 59.12 14.72 16.90
CA ARG A 329 58.44 14.72 18.21
C ARG A 329 59.15 15.68 19.16
N GLY A 330 58.88 16.98 19.00
CA GLY A 330 59.20 17.99 20.00
C GLY A 330 60.12 19.11 19.50
N ARG A 331 59.51 20.20 19.03
CA ARG A 331 59.87 21.56 19.45
C ARG A 331 58.61 22.33 19.77
#